data_AF-A0A355SKK9-F1
#
_entry.id   AF-A0A355SKK9-F1
#
_cell.length_a   1.000
_cell.length_b   1.000
_cell.length_c   1.000
_cell.angle_alpha   90.00
_cell.angle_beta   90.00
_cell.angle_gamma   90.00
#
_symmetry.space_group_name_H-M   'P 1'
#
loop_
_entity.id
_entity.type
_entity.pdbx_description
1 polymer ?
#
loop_
_entity_poly.entity_id
_entity_poly.type
_entity_poly.pdbx_seq_one_letter_code
_entity_poly.pdbx_strand_id
1 'polypeptide(L)' 'MFEFNEKEYAVLLPEEEDDPYILRVDKDEDGNEVFAVIDSDDEFEKVADAYDELLEDDEE' A
#
# COMPACT_ATOMS: atom_id res chain seq x y z
N MET A 1 2.54 4.57 5.36
CA MET A 1 1.62 3.41 5.49
C MET A 1 0.24 3.95 5.75
N PHE A 2 -0.79 3.31 5.22
CA PHE A 2 -2.18 3.74 5.37
C PHE A 2 -3.10 2.53 5.52
N GLU A 3 -4.24 2.73 6.17
CA GLU A 3 -5.29 1.72 6.29
C GLU A 3 -6.34 1.96 5.22
N PHE A 4 -6.72 0.90 4.50
CA PHE A 4 -7.80 0.94 3.53
C PHE A 4 -8.60 -0.37 3.60
N ASN A 5 -9.91 -0.26 3.74
CA ASN A 5 -10.82 -1.41 3.76
C ASN A 5 -10.43 -2.50 4.79
N GLU A 6 -10.14 -2.08 6.03
CA GLU A 6 -9.74 -2.94 7.16
C GLU A 6 -8.42 -3.71 6.95
N LYS A 7 -7.62 -3.29 5.95
CA LYS A 7 -6.28 -3.81 5.67
C LYS A 7 -5.26 -2.68 5.71
N GLU A 8 -4.03 -3.02 6.04
CA GLU A 8 -2.93 -2.05 6.09
C GLU A 8 -2.04 -2.20 4.85
N TYR A 9 -1.57 -1.06 4.32
CA TYR A 9 -0.73 -1.01 3.14
C TYR A 9 0.50 -0.13 3.38
N ALA A 10 1.62 -0.57 2.80
CA ALA A 10 2.89 0.14 2.81
C ALA A 10 3.24 0.61 1.40
N VAL A 11 3.64 1.88 1.31
CA VAL A 11 4.14 2.50 0.08
C VAL A 11 5.65 2.62 0.22
N LEU A 12 6.38 2.06 -0.73
CA LEU A 12 7.83 2.03 -0.76
C LEU A 12 8.31 2.71 -2.04
N LEU A 13 9.11 3.76 -1.90
CA LEU A 13 9.80 4.39 -3.03
C LEU A 13 11.27 3.93 -3.03
N PRO A 14 11.71 3.12 -4.01
CA PRO A 14 13.11 2.73 -4.12
C PRO A 14 13.98 3.95 -4.44
N GLU A 15 15.24 3.97 -3.98
CA GLU A 15 16.14 5.11 -4.27
C GLU A 15 16.51 5.24 -5.76
N GLU A 16 16.39 4.17 -6.54
CA GLU A 16 16.76 4.12 -7.97
C GLU A 16 15.55 4.11 -8.91
N GLU A 17 14.32 4.20 -8.40
CA GLU A 17 13.10 4.20 -9.21
C GLU A 17 12.22 5.42 -8.87
N ASP A 18 11.63 6.01 -9.89
CA ASP A 18 10.71 7.16 -9.72
C ASP A 18 9.31 6.74 -9.26
N ASP A 19 8.92 5.48 -9.52
CA ASP A 19 7.58 4.97 -9.22
C ASP A 19 7.52 4.25 -7.86
N PRO A 20 6.52 4.54 -7.01
CA PRO A 20 6.33 3.86 -5.74
C PRO A 20 5.70 2.46 -5.91
N TYR A 21 6.06 1.56 -5.00
CA TYR A 21 5.45 0.23 -4.87
C TYR A 21 4.49 0.20 -3.69
N ILE A 22 3.29 -0.33 -3.93
CA ILE A 22 2.29 -0.53 -2.87
C ILE A 22 2.23 -2.03 -2.52
N LEU A 23 2.46 -2.34 -1.25
CA LEU A 23 2.43 -3.69 -0.70
C LEU A 23 1.40 -3.77 0.42
N ARG A 24 0.72 -4.92 0.55
CA ARG A 24 -0.17 -5.19 1.69
C ARG A 24 0.66 -5.62 2.90
N VAL A 25 0.28 -5.16 4.08
CA VAL A 25 0.84 -5.62 5.35
C VAL A 25 -0.08 -6.71 5.90
N ASP A 26 0.45 -7.92 5.98
CA ASP A 26 -0.20 -9.07 6.62
C ASP A 26 0.53 -9.43 7.92
N LYS A 27 -0.06 -10.36 8.67
CA LYS A 27 0.59 -10.99 9.82
C LYS A 27 0.85 -12.46 9.56
N ASP A 28 2.06 -12.91 9.84
CA ASP A 28 2.42 -14.32 9.77
C ASP A 28 1.91 -15.11 10.99
N GLU A 29 2.22 -16.41 11.06
CA GLU A 29 1.78 -17.32 12.12
C GLU A 29 2.31 -16.93 13.51
N ASP A 30 3.47 -16.28 13.58
CA ASP A 30 4.07 -15.74 14.80
C ASP A 30 3.56 -14.31 15.13
N GLY A 31 2.70 -13.74 14.26
CA GLY A 31 2.10 -12.43 14.42
C GLY A 31 3.01 -11.26 14.03
N ASN A 32 4.12 -11.51 13.34
CA ASN A 32 4.97 -10.46 12.80
C ASN A 32 4.40 -9.94 11.49
N GLU A 33 4.68 -8.67 11.22
CA GLU A 33 4.25 -8.01 9.99
C GLU A 33 5.08 -8.51 8.81
N VAL A 34 4.40 -8.88 7.73
CA VAL A 34 5.00 -9.31 6.48
C VAL A 34 4.42 -8.51 5.33
N PHE A 35 5.26 -8.15 4.36
CA PHE A 35 4.81 -7.45 3.16
C PHE A 35 4.43 -8.46 2.07
N ALA A 36 3.21 -8.36 1.58
CA ALA A 36 2.65 -9.21 0.54
C ALA A 36 2.33 -8.38 -0.71
N VAL A 37 2.60 -8.97 -1.89
CA VAL A 37 2.21 -8.39 -3.17
C VAL A 37 0.70 -8.53 -3.35
N ILE A 38 0.07 -7.51 -3.91
CA ILE A 38 -1.36 -7.52 -4.26
C ILE A 38 -1.53 -8.29 -5.57
N ASP A 39 -2.09 -9.50 -5.50
CA ASP A 39 -2.26 -10.39 -6.67
C ASP A 39 -3.52 -10.05 -7.50
N SER A 40 -4.44 -9.26 -6.94
CA SER A 40 -5.70 -8.88 -7.59
C SER A 40 -5.62 -7.47 -8.17
N ASP A 41 -5.67 -7.34 -9.50
CA ASP A 41 -5.68 -6.03 -10.19
C ASP A 41 -6.78 -5.08 -9.66
N ASP A 42 -7.98 -5.60 -9.38
CA ASP A 42 -9.09 -4.80 -8.83
C ASP A 42 -8.81 -4.29 -7.40
N GLU A 43 -8.02 -5.03 -6.61
CA GLU A 43 -7.60 -4.57 -5.29
C GLU A 43 -6.51 -3.51 -5.44
N PHE A 44 -5.56 -3.74 -6.34
CA PHE A 44 -4.48 -2.80 -6.61
C PHE A 44 -5.00 -1.44 -7.11
N GLU A 45 -5.93 -1.44 -8.09
CA GLU A 45 -6.53 -0.21 -8.62
C GLU A 45 -7.17 0.63 -7.52
N LYS A 46 -7.95 0.01 -6.62
CA LYS A 46 -8.62 0.71 -5.52
C LYS A 46 -7.65 1.27 -4.49
N VAL A 47 -6.59 0.53 -4.17
CA VAL A 47 -5.58 0.95 -3.20
C VAL A 47 -4.71 2.07 -3.77
N ALA A 48 -4.38 1.99 -5.07
CA ALA A 48 -3.67 3.07 -5.76
C ALA A 48 -4.50 4.36 -5.80
N ASP A 49 -5.80 4.27 -6.12
CA ASP A 49 -6.73 5.41 -6.11
C ASP A 49 -6.84 6.03 -4.71
N ALA A 50 -6.98 5.20 -3.67
CA ALA A 50 -7.00 5.67 -2.28
C ALA A 50 -5.68 6.34 -1.86
N TYR A 51 -4.54 5.86 -2.37
CA TYR A 51 -3.25 6.49 -2.11
C TYR A 51 -3.12 7.84 -2.81
N ASP A 52 -3.59 7.95 -4.06
CA ASP A 52 -3.60 9.20 -4.81
C ASP A 52 -4.46 10.26 -4.10
N GLU A 53 -5.66 9.88 -3.66
CA GLU A 53 -6.56 10.76 -2.89
C GLU A 53 -5.89 11.24 -1.58
N LEU A 54 -5.16 10.35 -0.89
CA LEU A 54 -4.41 10.72 0.32
C LEU A 54 -3.27 11.70 0.04
N LEU A 55 -2.59 11.59 -1.10
CA LEU A 55 -1.55 12.55 -1.50
C LEU A 55 -2.15 13.91 -1.83
N GLU A 56 -3.27 13.93 -2.55
CA GLU A 56 -3.98 15.17 -2.87
C GLU A 56 -4.47 15.89 -1.61
N ASP A 57 -4.93 15.16 -0.58
CA ASP A 57 -5.38 15.73 0.70
C ASP A 57 -4.22 16.28 1.55
N ASP A 58 -3.01 15.69 1.45
CA ASP A 58 -1.81 16.16 2.17
C ASP A 58 -1.20 17.43 1.55
N GLU A 59 -1.56 17.76 0.29
CA GLU A 59 -1.09 18.94 -0.44
C GLU A 59 -1.94 20.22 -0.24
N GLU A 60 -3.00 20.20 0.59
CA GLU A 60 -3.81 21.38 0.99
C GLU A 60 -3.39 22.01 2.34
#